data_AF-A0A4Q4XS48-F1
#
_entry.id   AF-A0A4Q4XS48-F1
#
_cell.length_a   1.000
_cell.length_b   1.000
_cell.length_c   1.000
_cell.angle_alpha   90.00
_cell.angle_beta   90.00
_cell.angle_gamma   90.00
#
_symmetry.space_group_name_H-M   'P 1'
#
loop_
_entity.id
_entity.type
_entity.pdbx_description
1 polymer ?
#
loop_
_entity_poly.entity_id
_entity_poly.type
_entity_poly.pdbx_seq_one_letter_code
_entity_poly.pdbx_strand_id
1 'polypeptide(L)'
;MAAGEPILYSLYIYAPNIGAAIFFTIARYKAFKLIALYPFCGVLLTVGYVMRVYGAYNYTYSVTAKSPLIIFIISQVYIYIGPPLFVLANYRILGRVFCYVPYCSPLAPRRVLTVFGGLMIFIEVITSWGASLSANPSSSAERQTLGGHLTIAAIVMQIGSIISFFCLAILFHRRCAKANLQAKAVKTNLITLYMSMTLILIRCIYRLVERTGNTSVDLSDLESLRNLNPLLRYEAFFYVFEATLMFINSVLWNMWHPGCFLPKDNHIYLAQDGTEVKGEADSGDRPLRSRPDTC
;
A
#
# COMPACT_ATOMS: atom_id res chain seq x y z
N MET A 1 -23.89 -16.16 1.20
CA MET A 1 -23.44 -15.20 0.18
C MET A 1 -24.68 -14.77 -0.58
N ALA A 2 -25.26 -13.62 -0.22
CA ALA A 2 -26.48 -13.12 -0.85
C ALA A 2 -26.22 -12.84 -2.34
N ALA A 3 -27.24 -13.02 -3.18
CA ALA A 3 -27.21 -13.04 -4.65
C ALA A 3 -26.86 -11.68 -5.32
N GLY A 4 -25.92 -10.94 -4.75
CA GLY A 4 -25.59 -9.57 -5.11
C GLY A 4 -26.73 -8.59 -4.83
N GLU A 5 -27.90 -8.96 -4.32
CA GLU A 5 -28.98 -8.00 -4.10
C GLU A 5 -28.59 -6.93 -3.05
N PRO A 6 -28.66 -5.63 -3.41
CA PRO A 6 -28.34 -4.57 -2.47
C PRO A 6 -29.39 -4.50 -1.37
N ILE A 7 -28.95 -4.21 -0.14
CA ILE A 7 -29.80 -4.05 1.03
C ILE A 7 -29.93 -2.56 1.33
N LEU A 8 -31.18 -2.09 1.40
CA LEU A 8 -31.49 -0.69 1.71
C LEU A 8 -30.88 -0.28 3.06
N TYR A 9 -30.32 0.92 3.15
CA TYR A 9 -29.64 1.46 4.33
C TYR A 9 -28.42 0.66 4.84
N SER A 10 -27.96 -0.39 4.14
CA SER A 10 -26.71 -1.05 4.50
C SER A 10 -25.50 -0.18 4.14
N LEU A 11 -24.66 0.14 5.11
CA LEU A 11 -23.41 0.90 4.88
C LEU A 11 -22.43 0.16 3.95
N TYR A 12 -22.56 -1.17 3.86
CA TYR A 12 -21.74 -2.01 2.99
C TYR A 12 -22.43 -2.31 1.66
N ILE A 13 -23.63 -1.79 1.40
CA ILE A 13 -24.50 -2.09 0.24
C ILE A 13 -25.05 -3.53 0.25
N TYR A 14 -24.30 -4.50 0.80
CA TYR A 14 -24.65 -5.92 0.95
C TYR A 14 -24.66 -6.33 2.43
N ALA A 15 -25.05 -7.58 2.72
CA ALA A 15 -24.86 -8.21 4.04
C ALA A 15 -23.39 -8.65 4.18
N PRO A 16 -22.61 -8.10 5.13
CA PRO A 16 -21.18 -8.41 5.23
C PRO A 16 -20.91 -9.84 5.69
N ASN A 17 -19.86 -10.47 5.15
CA ASN A 17 -19.45 -11.82 5.50
C ASN A 17 -18.56 -11.84 6.75
N ILE A 18 -19.18 -12.18 7.88
CA ILE A 18 -18.53 -12.29 9.19
C ILE A 18 -17.36 -13.29 9.16
N GLY A 19 -17.55 -14.46 8.54
CA GLY A 19 -16.54 -15.53 8.52
C GLY A 19 -15.25 -15.12 7.79
N ALA A 20 -15.40 -14.44 6.65
CA ALA A 20 -14.25 -13.91 5.92
C ALA A 20 -13.48 -12.85 6.74
N ALA A 21 -14.18 -11.94 7.42
CA ALA A 21 -13.53 -10.93 8.27
C ALA A 21 -12.79 -11.54 9.48
N ILE A 22 -13.34 -12.62 10.09
CA ILE A 22 -12.67 -13.36 11.17
C ILE A 22 -11.39 -14.04 10.64
N PHE A 23 -11.46 -14.68 9.47
CA PHE A 23 -10.30 -15.33 8.85
C PHE A 23 -9.11 -14.36 8.68
N PHE A 24 -9.35 -13.18 8.09
CA PHE A 24 -8.29 -12.17 7.89
C PHE A 24 -7.76 -11.58 9.20
N THR A 25 -8.58 -11.49 10.25
CA THR A 25 -8.15 -11.09 11.59
C THR A 25 -7.14 -12.09 12.17
N ILE A 26 -7.46 -13.39 12.12
CA ILE A 26 -6.64 -14.46 12.73
C ILE A 26 -5.36 -14.69 11.93
N ALA A 27 -5.46 -14.71 10.60
CA ALA A 27 -4.35 -15.06 9.73
C ALA A 27 -3.12 -14.15 9.88
N ARG A 28 -3.28 -12.93 10.42
CA ARG A 28 -2.22 -11.92 10.56
C ARG A 28 -1.52 -11.91 11.92
N TYR A 29 -2.02 -12.65 12.91
CA TYR A 29 -1.47 -12.68 14.27
C TYR A 29 -0.04 -13.26 14.36
N LYS A 30 0.49 -13.90 13.31
CA LYS A 30 1.83 -14.53 13.33
C LYS A 30 2.98 -13.68 12.75
N ALA A 31 2.77 -12.41 12.42
CA ALA A 31 3.74 -11.59 11.67
C ALA A 31 4.57 -10.61 12.54
N PHE A 32 5.20 -11.08 13.62
CA PHE A 32 5.89 -10.20 14.59
C PHE A 32 7.38 -9.94 14.36
N LYS A 33 8.07 -10.68 13.47
CA LYS A 33 9.54 -10.61 13.31
C LYS A 33 10.04 -9.66 12.20
N LEU A 34 9.34 -8.57 11.92
CA LEU A 34 9.63 -7.68 10.78
C LEU A 34 10.14 -6.29 11.19
N ILE A 35 10.77 -5.58 10.24
CA ILE A 35 11.05 -4.13 10.31
C ILE A 35 9.78 -3.42 10.79
N ALA A 36 9.89 -2.56 11.82
CA ALA A 36 8.76 -2.00 12.61
C ALA A 36 7.53 -1.52 11.83
N LEU A 37 7.69 -1.11 10.57
CA LEU A 37 6.60 -0.68 9.69
C LEU A 37 5.63 -1.82 9.30
N TYR A 38 6.12 -3.04 9.06
CA TYR A 38 5.27 -4.19 8.71
C TYR A 38 4.39 -4.71 9.84
N PRO A 39 4.87 -4.94 11.09
CA PRO A 39 4.00 -5.33 12.19
C PRO A 39 3.03 -4.20 12.54
N PHE A 40 3.41 -2.93 12.33
CA PHE A 40 2.48 -1.80 12.44
C PHE A 40 1.34 -1.88 11.40
N CYS A 41 1.66 -2.12 10.12
CA CYS A 41 0.64 -2.43 9.09
C CYS A 41 -0.17 -3.69 9.44
N GLY A 42 0.48 -4.66 10.09
CA GLY A 42 -0.09 -5.83 10.77
C GLY A 42 -1.29 -5.45 11.62
N VAL A 43 -1.00 -4.69 12.67
CA VAL A 43 -1.95 -4.22 13.68
C VAL A 43 -3.05 -3.37 13.06
N LEU A 44 -2.72 -2.42 12.17
CA LEU A 44 -3.72 -1.53 11.58
C LEU A 44 -4.80 -2.31 10.81
N LEU A 45 -4.41 -3.22 9.92
CA LEU A 45 -5.42 -4.01 9.20
C LEU A 45 -6.16 -4.97 10.13
N THR A 46 -5.51 -5.53 11.17
CA THR A 46 -6.20 -6.36 12.17
C THR A 46 -7.29 -5.55 12.88
N VAL A 47 -6.99 -4.32 13.33
CA VAL A 47 -8.00 -3.41 13.89
C VAL A 47 -9.10 -3.13 12.88
N GLY A 48 -8.75 -2.86 11.62
CA GLY A 48 -9.72 -2.63 10.55
C GLY A 48 -10.68 -3.80 10.31
N TYR A 49 -10.18 -5.03 10.32
CA TYR A 49 -10.99 -6.25 10.16
C TYR A 49 -11.80 -6.59 11.41
N VAL A 50 -11.28 -6.38 12.62
CA VAL A 50 -12.06 -6.53 13.86
C VAL A 50 -13.24 -5.56 13.88
N MET A 51 -13.01 -4.30 13.50
CA MET A 51 -14.08 -3.32 13.35
C MET A 51 -15.06 -3.70 12.25
N ARG A 52 -14.60 -4.35 11.17
CA ARG A 52 -15.47 -4.90 10.12
C ARG A 52 -16.36 -6.03 10.63
N VAL A 53 -15.82 -6.94 11.46
CA VAL A 53 -16.59 -7.99 12.13
C VAL A 53 -17.67 -7.37 13.02
N TYR A 54 -17.32 -6.37 13.82
CA TYR A 54 -18.27 -5.70 14.70
C TYR A 54 -19.37 -4.96 13.90
N GLY A 55 -18.97 -4.26 12.83
CA GLY A 55 -19.89 -3.58 11.91
C GLY A 55 -20.82 -4.55 11.16
N ALA A 56 -20.37 -5.77 10.90
CA ALA A 56 -21.18 -6.81 10.25
C ALA A 56 -22.37 -7.30 11.10
N TYR A 57 -22.36 -7.09 12.42
CA TYR A 57 -23.51 -7.41 13.27
C TYR A 57 -24.55 -6.27 13.31
N ASN A 58 -24.15 -5.03 13.00
CA ASN A 58 -25.00 -3.85 13.05
C ASN A 58 -24.75 -2.94 11.84
N TYR A 59 -25.01 -3.45 10.62
CA TYR A 59 -24.64 -2.78 9.37
C TYR A 59 -25.70 -1.80 8.81
N THR A 60 -26.90 -1.78 9.38
CA THR A 60 -28.00 -0.90 8.95
C THR A 60 -27.82 0.51 9.52
N TYR A 61 -27.79 1.50 8.64
CA TYR A 61 -27.75 2.91 9.01
C TYR A 61 -29.12 3.41 9.46
N SER A 62 -29.14 4.18 10.55
CA SER A 62 -30.31 4.93 11.00
C SER A 62 -29.87 6.32 11.47
N VAL A 63 -30.68 7.35 11.17
CA VAL A 63 -30.38 8.75 11.52
C VAL A 63 -30.26 8.96 13.04
N THR A 64 -30.96 8.14 13.84
CA THR A 64 -30.95 8.20 15.31
C THR A 64 -29.76 7.48 15.94
N ALA A 65 -29.19 6.48 15.26
CA ALA A 65 -28.08 5.66 15.75
C ALA A 65 -26.86 5.81 14.82
N LYS A 66 -25.96 6.74 15.15
CA LYS A 66 -24.75 7.03 14.36
C LYS A 66 -23.61 6.02 14.58
N SER A 67 -23.70 5.14 15.57
CA SER A 67 -22.64 4.19 15.93
C SER A 67 -22.20 3.27 14.76
N PRO A 68 -23.12 2.65 13.98
CA PRO A 68 -22.77 1.86 12.79
C PRO A 68 -21.90 2.60 11.78
N LEU A 69 -22.20 3.89 11.54
CA LEU A 69 -21.46 4.73 10.61
C LEU A 69 -20.02 4.94 11.09
N ILE A 70 -19.83 5.24 12.37
CA ILE A 70 -18.50 5.45 12.96
C ILE A 70 -17.66 4.16 12.85
N ILE A 71 -18.25 3.01 13.18
CA ILE A 71 -17.58 1.70 13.10
C ILE A 71 -17.17 1.40 11.66
N PHE A 72 -18.07 1.65 10.69
CA PHE A 72 -17.77 1.51 9.27
C PHE A 72 -16.60 2.40 8.84
N ILE A 73 -16.64 3.69 9.18
CA ILE A 73 -15.57 4.64 8.83
C ILE A 73 -14.23 4.18 9.40
N ILE A 74 -14.20 3.83 10.69
CA ILE A 74 -12.98 3.33 11.35
C ILE A 74 -12.49 2.07 10.60
N SER A 75 -13.36 1.11 10.32
CA SER A 75 -12.99 -0.10 9.58
C SER A 75 -12.35 0.24 8.22
N GLN A 76 -12.96 1.11 7.42
CA GLN A 76 -12.45 1.49 6.10
C GLN A 76 -11.09 2.20 6.20
N VAL A 77 -10.96 3.17 7.11
CA VAL A 77 -9.72 3.94 7.29
C VAL A 77 -8.55 3.03 7.66
N TYR A 78 -8.74 2.13 8.63
CA TYR A 78 -7.69 1.20 9.07
C TYR A 78 -7.35 0.15 8.01
N ILE A 79 -8.30 -0.23 7.15
CA ILE A 79 -8.03 -1.12 6.01
C ILE A 79 -7.25 -0.39 4.91
N TYR A 80 -7.56 0.87 4.63
CA TYR A 80 -6.99 1.62 3.50
C TYR A 80 -5.65 2.31 3.81
N ILE A 81 -5.31 2.51 5.08
CA ILE A 81 -4.00 3.07 5.46
C ILE A 81 -2.84 2.07 5.32
N GLY A 82 -3.11 0.76 5.40
CA GLY A 82 -2.07 -0.28 5.33
C GLY A 82 -1.27 -0.33 4.01
N PRO A 83 -1.91 -0.33 2.83
CA PRO A 83 -1.24 -0.40 1.53
C PRO A 83 -0.26 0.73 1.24
N PRO A 84 -0.61 2.02 1.47
CA PRO A 84 0.35 3.09 1.35
C PRO A 84 1.60 2.84 2.23
N LEU A 85 1.41 2.34 3.44
CA LEU A 85 2.54 2.00 4.33
C LEU A 85 3.36 0.80 3.82
N PHE A 86 2.74 -0.19 3.16
CA PHE A 86 3.49 -1.25 2.46
C PHE A 86 4.33 -0.71 1.31
N VAL A 87 3.81 0.26 0.55
CA VAL A 87 4.58 0.96 -0.49
C VAL A 87 5.78 1.67 0.12
N LEU A 88 5.58 2.39 1.23
CA LEU A 88 6.66 3.04 1.96
C LEU A 88 7.71 2.03 2.47
N ALA A 89 7.27 0.86 2.91
CA ALA A 89 8.17 -0.22 3.31
C ALA A 89 9.04 -0.72 2.15
N ASN A 90 8.47 -0.85 0.95
CA ASN A 90 9.22 -1.20 -0.25
C ASN A 90 10.24 -0.10 -0.61
N TYR A 91 9.89 1.18 -0.48
CA TYR A 91 10.82 2.29 -0.70
C TYR A 91 12.02 2.24 0.26
N ARG A 92 11.77 1.92 1.53
CA ARG A 92 12.81 1.72 2.54
C ARG A 92 13.74 0.55 2.18
N ILE A 93 13.18 -0.57 1.72
CA ILE A 93 13.96 -1.77 1.40
C ILE A 93 14.83 -1.51 0.17
N LEU A 94 14.29 -0.92 -0.89
CA LEU A 94 15.11 -0.57 -2.07
C LEU A 94 16.21 0.43 -1.70
N GLY A 95 15.91 1.42 -0.85
CA GLY A 95 16.93 2.33 -0.32
C GLY A 95 18.07 1.59 0.39
N ARG A 96 17.76 0.58 1.22
CA ARG A 96 18.80 -0.27 1.86
C ARG A 96 19.58 -1.11 0.84
N VAL A 97 18.93 -1.64 -0.18
CA VAL A 97 19.61 -2.36 -1.26
C VAL A 97 20.57 -1.43 -2.02
N PHE A 98 20.22 -0.16 -2.22
CA PHE A 98 21.12 0.82 -2.82
C PHE A 98 22.31 1.17 -1.90
N CYS A 99 22.11 1.22 -0.58
CA CYS A 99 23.23 1.36 0.36
C CYS A 99 24.20 0.18 0.28
N TYR A 100 23.67 -1.04 0.11
CA TYR A 100 24.49 -2.24 0.03
C TYR A 100 25.26 -2.34 -1.29
N VAL A 101 24.71 -1.84 -2.41
CA VAL A 101 25.38 -1.85 -3.73
C VAL A 101 25.37 -0.44 -4.34
N PRO A 102 26.18 0.50 -3.81
CA PRO A 102 26.12 1.90 -4.19
C PRO A 102 26.55 2.16 -5.63
N TYR A 103 27.52 1.41 -6.16
CA TYR A 103 28.06 1.58 -7.52
C TYR A 103 27.06 1.18 -8.63
N CYS A 104 26.07 0.33 -8.33
CA CYS A 104 24.97 0.03 -9.24
C CYS A 104 23.76 0.95 -9.05
N SER A 105 23.72 1.76 -7.99
CA SER A 105 22.56 2.57 -7.64
C SER A 105 22.32 3.70 -8.66
N PRO A 106 21.12 3.80 -9.26
CA PRO A 106 20.77 4.92 -10.15
C PRO A 106 20.48 6.22 -9.39
N LEU A 107 20.07 6.10 -8.12
CA LEU A 107 19.77 7.22 -7.24
C LEU A 107 20.46 6.99 -5.89
N ALA A 108 20.83 8.09 -5.24
CA ALA A 108 21.38 8.02 -3.89
C ALA A 108 20.35 7.37 -2.93
N PRO A 109 20.76 6.43 -2.08
CA PRO A 109 19.86 5.68 -1.19
C PRO A 109 18.92 6.55 -0.35
N ARG A 110 19.45 7.65 0.21
CA ARG A 110 18.68 8.61 1.01
C ARG A 110 17.59 9.30 0.20
N ARG A 111 17.85 9.61 -1.08
CA ARG A 111 16.90 10.32 -1.96
C ARG A 111 15.71 9.46 -2.34
N VAL A 112 15.87 8.14 -2.47
CA VAL A 112 14.74 7.24 -2.81
C VAL A 112 13.61 7.39 -1.80
N LEU A 113 13.94 7.30 -0.51
CA LEU A 113 12.93 7.43 0.53
C LEU A 113 12.36 8.83 0.61
N THR A 114 13.19 9.88 0.54
CA THR A 114 12.70 11.26 0.64
C THR A 114 11.78 11.63 -0.51
N VAL A 115 12.15 11.27 -1.75
CA VAL A 115 11.36 11.59 -2.95
C VAL A 115 10.07 10.77 -2.99
N PHE A 116 10.17 9.44 -2.94
CA PHE A 116 8.99 8.58 -3.09
C PHE A 116 8.12 8.58 -1.83
N GLY A 117 8.72 8.68 -0.63
CA GLY A 117 7.99 8.85 0.61
C GLY A 117 7.30 10.21 0.72
N GLY A 118 7.97 11.30 0.29
CA GLY A 118 7.34 12.62 0.21
C GLY A 118 6.19 12.68 -0.78
N LEU A 119 6.38 12.10 -1.98
CA LEU A 119 5.33 11.97 -3.00
C LEU A 119 4.15 11.14 -2.48
N MET A 120 4.41 10.05 -1.77
CA MET A 120 3.38 9.23 -1.13
C MET A 120 2.59 10.04 -0.10
N ILE A 121 3.24 10.77 0.81
CA ILE A 121 2.55 11.63 1.79
C ILE A 121 1.66 12.65 1.09
N PHE A 122 2.16 13.30 0.04
CA PHE A 122 1.39 14.24 -0.76
C PHE A 122 0.14 13.60 -1.38
N ILE A 123 0.27 12.40 -1.97
CA ILE A 123 -0.85 11.65 -2.53
C ILE A 123 -1.88 11.29 -1.45
N GLU A 124 -1.45 10.80 -0.28
CA GLU A 124 -2.35 10.42 0.81
C GLU A 124 -3.10 11.62 1.41
N VAL A 125 -2.50 12.82 1.42
CA VAL A 125 -3.18 14.06 1.79
C VAL A 125 -4.31 14.37 0.79
N ILE A 126 -4.06 14.26 -0.51
CA ILE A 126 -5.08 14.47 -1.54
C ILE A 126 -6.18 13.42 -1.44
N THR A 127 -5.83 12.15 -1.23
CA THR A 127 -6.80 11.07 -1.02
C THR A 127 -7.72 11.36 0.18
N SER A 128 -7.13 11.75 1.32
CA SER A 128 -7.87 12.05 2.54
C SER A 128 -8.79 13.25 2.37
N TRP A 129 -8.29 14.29 1.70
CA TRP A 129 -9.07 15.49 1.38
C TRP A 129 -10.24 15.17 0.43
N GLY A 130 -9.97 14.44 -0.66
CA GLY A 130 -11.00 14.04 -1.62
C GLY A 130 -12.07 13.15 -1.01
N ALA A 131 -11.67 12.19 -0.17
CA ALA A 131 -12.59 11.34 0.58
C ALA A 131 -13.44 12.16 1.56
N SER A 132 -12.85 13.09 2.30
CA SER A 132 -13.58 13.94 3.24
C SER A 132 -14.59 14.87 2.55
N LEU A 133 -14.25 15.43 1.38
CA LEU A 133 -15.17 16.28 0.62
C LEU A 133 -16.32 15.47 0.02
N SER A 134 -16.02 14.32 -0.58
CA SER A 134 -17.05 13.46 -1.21
C SER A 134 -18.00 12.85 -0.19
N ALA A 135 -17.56 12.60 1.04
CA ALA A 135 -18.38 12.02 2.09
C ALA A 135 -19.12 13.04 2.97
N ASN A 136 -18.97 14.35 2.73
CA ASN A 136 -19.58 15.38 3.57
C ASN A 136 -20.99 15.76 3.06
N PRO A 137 -22.08 15.30 3.71
CA PRO A 137 -23.45 15.57 3.26
C PRO A 137 -23.83 17.04 3.39
N SER A 138 -23.15 17.80 4.26
CA SER A 138 -23.39 19.24 4.44
C SER A 138 -22.71 20.12 3.38
N SER A 139 -21.94 19.52 2.46
CA SER A 139 -21.24 20.24 1.40
C SER A 139 -22.08 20.32 0.13
N SER A 140 -21.88 21.37 -0.68
CA SER A 140 -22.57 21.53 -1.97
C SER A 140 -22.24 20.38 -2.93
N ALA A 141 -23.17 20.06 -3.84
CA ALA A 141 -22.98 19.01 -4.85
C ALA A 141 -21.66 19.17 -5.64
N GLU A 142 -21.29 20.41 -5.98
CA GLU A 142 -20.02 20.73 -6.64
C GLU A 142 -18.78 20.34 -5.80
N ARG A 143 -18.83 20.51 -4.47
CA ARG A 143 -17.72 20.11 -3.59
C ARG A 143 -17.62 18.60 -3.45
N GLN A 144 -18.75 17.91 -3.46
CA GLN A 144 -18.78 16.44 -3.40
C GLN A 144 -18.22 15.83 -4.70
N THR A 145 -18.60 16.36 -5.86
CA THR A 145 -18.06 15.91 -7.16
C THR A 145 -16.56 16.22 -7.28
N LEU A 146 -16.13 17.41 -6.83
CA LEU A 146 -14.72 17.74 -6.72
C LEU A 146 -13.97 16.74 -5.82
N GLY A 147 -14.52 16.36 -4.67
CA GLY A 147 -13.95 15.33 -3.80
C GLY A 147 -13.79 13.97 -4.49
N GLY A 148 -14.78 13.58 -5.29
CA GLY A 148 -14.72 12.38 -6.13
C GLY A 148 -13.56 12.44 -7.13
N HIS A 149 -13.45 13.54 -7.88
CA HIS A 149 -12.37 13.75 -8.85
C HIS A 149 -10.98 13.78 -8.19
N LEU A 150 -10.84 14.43 -7.02
CA LEU A 150 -9.59 14.45 -6.26
C LEU A 150 -9.17 13.04 -5.83
N THR A 151 -10.13 12.21 -5.41
CA THR A 151 -9.86 10.82 -5.03
C THR A 151 -9.34 10.00 -6.24
N ILE A 152 -9.98 10.15 -7.40
CA ILE A 152 -9.55 9.48 -8.65
C ILE A 152 -8.16 9.97 -9.06
N ALA A 153 -7.92 11.27 -9.04
CA ALA A 153 -6.62 11.86 -9.36
C ALA A 153 -5.51 11.32 -8.44
N ALA A 154 -5.76 11.19 -7.14
CA ALA A 154 -4.82 10.63 -6.19
C ALA A 154 -4.47 9.17 -6.51
N ILE A 155 -5.46 8.33 -6.86
CA ILE A 155 -5.23 6.93 -7.25
C ILE A 155 -4.36 6.86 -8.53
N VAL A 156 -4.63 7.69 -9.52
CA VAL A 156 -3.83 7.75 -10.76
C VAL A 156 -2.38 8.16 -10.46
N MET A 157 -2.18 9.17 -9.61
CA MET A 157 -0.84 9.57 -9.15
C MET A 157 -0.14 8.43 -8.40
N GLN A 158 -0.87 7.66 -7.58
CA GLN A 158 -0.33 6.50 -6.86
C GLN A 158 0.15 5.41 -7.82
N ILE A 159 -0.63 5.08 -8.84
CA ILE A 159 -0.24 4.14 -9.90
C ILE A 159 1.03 4.63 -10.61
N GLY A 160 1.07 5.91 -11.01
CA GLY A 160 2.24 6.52 -11.63
C GLY A 160 3.50 6.46 -10.75
N SER A 161 3.34 6.69 -9.45
CA SER A 161 4.42 6.59 -8.45
C SER A 161 4.97 5.16 -8.36
N ILE A 162 4.08 4.16 -8.28
CA ILE A 162 4.45 2.73 -8.21
C ILE A 162 5.16 2.30 -9.49
N ILE A 163 4.67 2.68 -10.68
CA ILE A 163 5.30 2.36 -11.97
C ILE A 163 6.69 3.00 -12.05
N SER A 164 6.83 4.27 -11.65
CA SER A 164 8.11 4.97 -11.65
C SER A 164 9.12 4.28 -10.72
N PHE A 165 8.68 3.83 -9.55
CA PHE A 165 9.48 3.04 -8.62
C PHE A 165 9.86 1.66 -9.23
N PHE A 166 8.95 1.04 -10.00
CA PHE A 166 9.21 -0.22 -10.71
C PHE A 166 10.30 -0.07 -11.76
N CYS A 167 10.25 1.00 -12.56
CA CYS A 167 11.29 1.36 -13.52
C CYS A 167 12.64 1.56 -12.83
N LEU A 168 12.66 2.25 -11.68
CA LEU A 168 13.89 2.46 -10.91
C LEU A 168 14.52 1.14 -10.44
N ALA A 169 13.71 0.20 -9.94
CA ALA A 169 14.16 -1.12 -9.54
C ALA A 169 14.71 -1.93 -10.73
N ILE A 170 14.06 -1.86 -11.90
CA ILE A 170 14.55 -2.49 -13.14
C ILE A 170 15.89 -1.90 -13.57
N LEU A 171 16.04 -0.57 -13.55
CA LEU A 171 17.31 0.08 -13.91
C LEU A 171 18.45 -0.38 -13.00
N PHE A 172 18.20 -0.46 -11.70
CA PHE A 172 19.16 -1.01 -10.74
C PHE A 172 19.50 -2.47 -11.04
N HIS A 173 18.49 -3.32 -11.25
CA HIS A 173 18.68 -4.73 -11.59
C HIS A 173 19.56 -4.88 -12.85
N ARG A 174 19.29 -4.12 -13.91
CA ARG A 174 20.10 -4.15 -15.15
C ARG A 174 21.55 -3.74 -14.91
N ARG A 175 21.80 -2.75 -14.04
CA ARG A 175 23.15 -2.34 -13.64
C ARG A 175 23.88 -3.43 -12.84
N CYS A 176 23.19 -4.09 -11.91
CA CYS A 176 23.74 -5.23 -11.17
C CYS A 176 24.09 -6.40 -12.09
N ALA A 177 23.22 -6.72 -13.06
CA ALA A 177 23.48 -7.77 -14.04
C ALA A 177 24.68 -7.45 -14.94
N LYS A 178 24.82 -6.18 -15.38
CA LYS A 178 25.98 -5.74 -16.17
C LYS A 178 27.29 -5.80 -15.37
N ALA A 179 27.23 -5.58 -14.05
CA ALA A 179 28.36 -5.71 -13.15
C ALA A 179 28.66 -7.17 -12.73
N ASN A 180 27.97 -8.17 -13.32
CA ASN A 180 28.08 -9.60 -12.97
C ASN A 180 27.92 -9.88 -11.45
N LEU A 181 27.08 -9.10 -10.76
CA LEU A 181 26.89 -9.24 -9.33
C LEU A 181 26.04 -10.47 -9.00
N GLN A 182 26.64 -11.49 -8.38
CA GLN A 182 25.97 -12.74 -7.99
C GLN A 182 25.56 -12.78 -6.51
N ALA A 183 25.24 -11.63 -5.92
CA ALA A 183 24.82 -11.55 -4.53
C ALA A 183 23.38 -12.09 -4.35
N LYS A 184 23.25 -13.29 -3.76
CA LYS A 184 21.95 -13.92 -3.46
C LYS A 184 21.03 -12.99 -2.67
N ALA A 185 21.58 -12.23 -1.73
CA ALA A 185 20.86 -11.24 -0.94
C ALA A 185 20.16 -10.20 -1.82
N VAL A 186 20.86 -9.62 -2.80
CA VAL A 186 20.31 -8.60 -3.70
C VAL A 186 19.24 -9.20 -4.60
N LYS A 187 19.49 -10.40 -5.16
CA LYS A 187 18.54 -11.10 -6.03
C LYS A 187 17.23 -11.44 -5.31
N THR A 188 17.30 -12.00 -4.10
CA THR A 188 16.12 -12.34 -3.30
C THR A 188 15.31 -11.09 -2.91
N ASN A 189 15.99 -10.02 -2.48
CA ASN A 189 15.31 -8.76 -2.15
C ASN A 189 14.62 -8.15 -3.36
N LEU A 190 15.26 -8.12 -4.54
CA LEU A 190 14.66 -7.58 -5.76
C LEU A 190 13.45 -8.40 -6.23
N ILE A 191 13.52 -9.73 -6.20
CA ILE A 191 12.39 -10.60 -6.56
C ILE A 191 11.20 -10.35 -5.62
N THR A 192 11.47 -10.30 -4.31
CA THR A 192 10.44 -10.02 -3.29
C THR A 192 9.81 -8.64 -3.50
N LEU A 193 10.64 -7.64 -3.81
CA LEU A 193 10.19 -6.28 -4.12
C LEU A 193 9.28 -6.25 -5.36
N TYR A 194 9.65 -6.94 -6.44
CA TYR A 194 8.80 -7.01 -7.63
C TYR A 194 7.46 -7.67 -7.36
N MET A 195 7.44 -8.81 -6.67
CA MET A 195 6.20 -9.49 -6.28
C MET A 195 5.31 -8.57 -5.43
N SER A 196 5.90 -7.89 -4.45
CA SER A 196 5.19 -6.94 -3.59
C SER A 196 4.59 -5.78 -4.38
N MET A 197 5.38 -5.16 -5.27
CA MET A 197 4.95 -4.02 -6.07
C MET A 197 3.86 -4.40 -7.08
N THR A 198 3.93 -5.60 -7.68
CA THR A 198 2.88 -6.11 -8.56
C THR A 198 1.57 -6.31 -7.82
N LEU A 199 1.58 -6.91 -6.62
CA LEU A 199 0.36 -7.09 -5.81
C LEU A 199 -0.29 -5.75 -5.46
N ILE A 200 0.52 -4.75 -5.07
CA ILE A 200 0.02 -3.41 -4.75
C ILE A 200 -0.51 -2.71 -6.00
N LEU A 201 0.17 -2.86 -7.14
CA LEU A 201 -0.28 -2.27 -8.40
C LEU A 201 -1.64 -2.81 -8.84
N ILE A 202 -1.86 -4.13 -8.76
CA ILE A 202 -3.15 -4.75 -9.08
C ILE A 202 -4.25 -4.16 -8.19
N ARG A 203 -3.99 -4.01 -6.88
CA ARG A 203 -4.91 -3.36 -5.93
C ARG A 203 -5.22 -1.91 -6.33
N CYS A 204 -4.21 -1.11 -6.68
CA CYS A 204 -4.42 0.27 -7.12
C CYS A 204 -5.25 0.36 -8.41
N ILE A 205 -5.04 -0.56 -9.36
CA ILE A 205 -5.86 -0.65 -10.58
C ILE A 205 -7.30 -1.03 -10.23
N TYR A 206 -7.51 -2.03 -9.37
CA TYR A 206 -8.83 -2.37 -8.85
C TYR A 206 -9.52 -1.15 -8.23
N ARG A 207 -8.82 -0.39 -7.39
CA ARG A 207 -9.35 0.84 -6.77
C ARG A 207 -9.71 1.92 -7.77
N LEU A 208 -8.90 2.08 -8.82
CA LEU A 208 -9.21 3.02 -9.89
C LEU A 208 -10.52 2.62 -10.59
N VAL A 209 -10.64 1.36 -11.02
CA VAL A 209 -11.84 0.86 -11.71
C VAL A 209 -13.08 0.92 -10.82
N GLU A 210 -12.93 0.59 -9.53
CA GLU A 210 -14.00 0.69 -8.54
C GLU A 210 -14.50 2.15 -8.41
N ARG A 211 -13.59 3.14 -8.41
CA ARG A 211 -13.93 4.56 -8.22
C ARG A 211 -14.35 5.30 -9.48
N THR A 212 -13.94 4.82 -10.65
CA THR A 212 -14.33 5.39 -11.96
C THR A 212 -15.66 4.82 -12.47
N GLY A 213 -16.16 3.72 -11.88
CA GLY A 213 -17.49 3.19 -12.20
C GLY A 213 -18.64 4.09 -11.73
N ASN A 214 -19.88 3.72 -12.06
CA ASN A 214 -21.08 4.42 -11.62
C ASN A 214 -21.18 4.35 -10.08
N THR A 215 -20.76 5.43 -9.40
CA THR A 215 -20.55 5.50 -7.93
C THR A 215 -21.54 6.47 -7.28
N SER A 216 -22.72 6.69 -7.87
CA SER A 216 -23.82 7.38 -7.19
C SER A 216 -24.42 6.43 -6.16
N VAL A 217 -23.82 6.39 -4.97
CA VAL A 217 -24.31 5.57 -3.85
C VAL A 217 -25.39 6.37 -3.13
N ASP A 218 -26.64 6.20 -3.54
CA ASP A 218 -27.78 6.63 -2.74
C ASP A 218 -28.32 5.41 -1.97
N LEU A 219 -28.11 5.41 -0.64
CA LEU A 219 -28.52 4.33 0.26
C LEU A 219 -30.04 4.20 0.38
N SER A 220 -30.79 5.23 -0.03
CA SER A 220 -32.25 5.29 -0.03
C SER A 220 -32.88 4.70 -1.30
N ASP A 221 -32.15 4.68 -2.41
CA ASP A 221 -32.69 4.34 -3.73
C ASP A 221 -32.17 2.98 -4.20
N LEU A 222 -33.03 1.97 -4.10
CA LEU A 222 -32.72 0.58 -4.48
C LEU A 222 -32.30 0.45 -5.96
N GLU A 223 -32.87 1.27 -6.85
CA GLU A 223 -32.57 1.26 -8.28
C GLU A 223 -31.17 1.84 -8.58
N SER A 224 -30.75 2.88 -7.83
CA SER A 224 -29.41 3.42 -7.91
C SER A 224 -28.37 2.41 -7.44
N LEU A 225 -28.65 1.68 -6.33
CA LEU A 225 -27.80 0.63 -5.79
C LEU A 225 -27.68 -0.58 -6.74
N ARG A 226 -28.73 -0.87 -7.50
CA ARG A 226 -28.73 -1.98 -8.49
C ARG A 226 -27.91 -1.63 -9.75
N ASN A 227 -27.85 -0.35 -10.10
CA ASN A 227 -27.06 0.22 -11.20
C ASN A 227 -25.61 0.57 -10.81
N LEU A 228 -25.20 0.30 -9.57
CA LEU A 228 -23.81 0.41 -9.15
C LEU A 228 -22.92 -0.61 -9.88
N ASN A 229 -21.64 -0.25 -10.01
CA ASN A 229 -20.62 -1.14 -10.54
C ASN A 229 -20.64 -2.50 -9.78
N PRO A 230 -20.70 -3.66 -10.46
CA PRO A 230 -20.69 -4.97 -9.81
C PRO A 230 -19.55 -5.15 -8.80
N LEU A 231 -18.42 -4.47 -8.99
CA LEU A 231 -17.29 -4.46 -8.06
C LEU A 231 -17.66 -3.95 -6.66
N LEU A 232 -18.54 -2.96 -6.56
CA LEU A 232 -19.07 -2.42 -5.28
C LEU A 232 -20.17 -3.30 -4.70
N ARG A 233 -20.90 -4.00 -5.56
CA ARG A 233 -22.08 -4.80 -5.20
C ARG A 233 -21.73 -6.17 -4.62
N TYR A 234 -20.62 -6.77 -5.06
CA TYR A 234 -20.16 -8.07 -4.56
C TYR A 234 -18.96 -7.92 -3.62
N GLU A 235 -19.17 -8.28 -2.35
CA GLU A 235 -18.11 -8.30 -1.34
C GLU A 235 -16.91 -9.20 -1.70
N ALA A 236 -17.14 -10.23 -2.52
CA ALA A 236 -16.08 -11.13 -2.98
C ALA A 236 -14.94 -10.36 -3.66
N PHE A 237 -15.23 -9.32 -4.45
CA PHE A 237 -14.19 -8.53 -5.11
C PHE A 237 -13.34 -7.76 -4.11
N PHE A 238 -13.95 -7.20 -3.07
CA PHE A 238 -13.21 -6.59 -1.96
C PHE A 238 -12.28 -7.62 -1.30
N TYR A 239 -12.77 -8.80 -0.93
CA TYR A 239 -11.89 -9.79 -0.28
C TYR A 239 -10.76 -10.30 -1.19
N VAL A 240 -11.01 -10.46 -2.49
CA VAL A 240 -10.00 -10.94 -3.44
C VAL A 240 -8.96 -9.85 -3.74
N PHE A 241 -9.41 -8.67 -4.19
CA PHE A 241 -8.51 -7.63 -4.68
C PHE A 241 -7.96 -6.71 -3.58
N GLU A 242 -8.61 -6.62 -2.43
CA GLU A 242 -8.11 -5.79 -1.32
C GLU A 242 -7.50 -6.63 -0.22
N ALA A 243 -8.29 -7.52 0.38
CA ALA A 243 -7.85 -8.24 1.57
C ALA A 243 -6.77 -9.28 1.24
N THR A 244 -7.02 -10.09 0.22
CA THR A 244 -6.12 -11.20 -0.15
C THR A 244 -4.80 -10.67 -0.70
N LEU A 245 -4.81 -9.66 -1.58
CA LEU A 245 -3.57 -9.07 -2.10
C LEU A 245 -2.69 -8.49 -0.98
N MET A 246 -3.28 -7.77 -0.02
CA MET A 246 -2.52 -7.22 1.12
C MET A 246 -2.07 -8.31 2.11
N PHE A 247 -2.88 -9.35 2.28
CA PHE A 247 -2.50 -10.51 3.08
C PHE A 247 -1.30 -11.25 2.48
N ILE A 248 -1.37 -11.60 1.19
CA ILE A 248 -0.27 -12.24 0.46
C ILE A 248 0.99 -11.36 0.54
N ASN A 249 0.86 -10.05 0.32
CA ASN A 249 1.98 -9.12 0.43
C ASN A 249 2.62 -9.12 1.83
N SER A 250 1.80 -9.21 2.87
CA SER A 250 2.27 -9.30 4.25
C SER A 250 3.00 -10.61 4.53
N VAL A 251 2.48 -11.74 4.02
CA VAL A 251 3.10 -13.06 4.17
C VAL A 251 4.41 -13.15 3.38
N LEU A 252 4.43 -12.59 2.18
CA LEU A 252 5.59 -12.51 1.30
C LEU A 252 6.80 -11.92 2.05
N TRP A 253 6.61 -10.76 2.68
CA TRP A 253 7.66 -10.09 3.45
C TRP A 253 7.98 -10.78 4.77
N ASN A 254 7.01 -11.49 5.36
CA ASN A 254 7.26 -12.32 6.55
C ASN A 254 8.15 -13.53 6.26
N MET A 255 8.01 -14.15 5.07
CA MET A 255 8.84 -15.28 4.65
C MET A 255 10.23 -14.85 4.20
N TRP A 256 10.32 -13.81 3.36
CA TRP A 256 11.58 -13.30 2.81
C TRP A 256 12.03 -12.03 3.54
N HIS A 257 12.34 -12.17 4.83
CA HIS A 257 12.71 -11.04 5.68
C HIS A 257 14.01 -10.35 5.19
N PRO A 258 13.96 -9.07 4.78
CA PRO A 258 15.11 -8.37 4.18
C PRO A 258 16.27 -8.20 5.17
N GLY A 259 15.99 -8.09 6.48
CA GLY A 259 17.03 -7.99 7.51
C GLY A 259 17.77 -9.30 7.82
N CYS A 260 17.39 -10.42 7.21
CA CYS A 260 18.20 -11.65 7.22
C CYS A 260 19.27 -11.63 6.11
N PHE A 261 19.08 -10.81 5.08
CA PHE A 261 19.92 -10.80 3.88
C PHE A 261 20.75 -9.51 3.73
N LEU A 262 20.37 -8.44 4.43
CA LEU A 262 21.09 -7.16 4.42
C LEU A 262 21.74 -6.92 5.80
N PRO A 263 23.02 -6.49 5.84
CA PRO A 263 23.68 -6.12 7.08
C PRO A 263 22.87 -5.07 7.87
N LYS A 264 22.85 -5.20 9.20
CA LYS A 264 22.17 -4.24 10.09
C LYS A 264 22.83 -2.85 10.06
N ASP A 265 24.14 -2.82 9.78
CA ASP A 265 24.92 -1.60 9.68
C ASP A 265 24.90 -1.07 8.23
N ASN A 266 24.40 0.15 8.05
CA ASN A 266 24.30 0.81 6.74
C ASN A 266 25.67 1.25 6.20
N HIS A 267 26.74 1.15 7.00
CA HIS A 267 28.11 1.42 6.55
C HIS A 267 28.73 0.22 5.83
N ILE A 268 28.11 -0.96 5.85
CA ILE A 268 28.62 -2.13 5.13
C ILE A 268 28.10 -2.10 3.69
N TYR A 269 29.01 -2.03 2.73
CA TYR A 269 28.70 -2.13 1.30
C TYR A 269 29.44 -3.30 0.67
N LEU A 270 28.87 -3.83 -0.40
CA LEU A 270 29.49 -4.88 -1.20
C LEU A 270 30.50 -4.22 -2.16
N ALA A 271 31.76 -4.63 -2.10
CA ALA A 271 32.78 -4.21 -3.06
C ALA A 271 32.64 -5.00 -4.38
N GLN A 272 33.29 -4.52 -5.45
CA GLN A 272 33.17 -5.12 -6.80
C GLN A 272 33.77 -6.53 -6.89
N ASP A 273 34.65 -6.88 -5.96
CA ASP A 273 35.23 -8.21 -5.76
C ASP A 273 34.28 -9.18 -5.05
N GLY A 274 33.11 -8.71 -4.59
CA GLY A 274 32.12 -9.49 -3.86
C GLY A 274 32.39 -9.61 -2.36
N THR A 275 33.38 -8.89 -1.81
CA THR A 275 33.62 -8.84 -0.36
C THR A 275 32.79 -7.74 0.32
N GLU A 276 32.35 -7.99 1.55
CA GLU A 276 31.66 -6.98 2.35
C GLU A 276 32.69 -6.07 3.02
N VAL A 277 32.69 -4.79 2.67
CA VAL A 277 33.62 -3.80 3.22
C VAL A 277 32.84 -2.82 4.08
N LYS A 278 33.35 -2.56 5.29
CA LYS A 278 32.80 -1.50 6.16
C LYS A 278 33.37 -0.16 5.68
N GLY A 279 32.50 0.69 5.16
CA GLY A 279 32.83 2.08 4.86
C GLY A 279 33.21 2.82 6.13
N GLU A 280 34.27 3.61 6.01
CA GLU A 280 34.73 4.49 7.08
C GLU A 280 33.59 5.42 7.49
N ALA A 281 33.38 5.59 8.80
CA ALA A 281 32.31 6.43 9.32
C ALA A 281 32.57 7.87 8.85
N ASP A 282 31.75 8.34 7.92
CA ASP A 282 31.87 9.68 7.34
C ASP A 282 31.61 10.72 8.46
N SER A 283 32.70 11.18 9.10
CA SER A 283 32.76 12.45 9.82
C SER A 283 32.23 13.50 8.86
N GLY A 284 31.07 14.08 9.21
CA GLY A 284 30.22 14.80 8.28
C GLY A 284 30.92 15.95 7.56
N ASP A 285 31.40 15.70 6.35
CA ASP A 285 31.38 16.66 5.26
C ASP A 285 31.77 15.94 3.96
N ARG A 286 30.82 15.79 3.02
CA ARG A 286 31.19 15.50 1.64
C ARG A 286 30.34 16.29 0.66
N PRO A 287 30.91 17.31 0.00
CA PRO A 287 30.22 18.02 -1.07
C PRO A 287 30.15 17.16 -2.33
N LEU A 288 29.01 17.27 -3.01
CA LEU A 288 28.73 16.73 -4.33
C LEU A 288 29.78 17.20 -5.35
N ARG A 289 30.75 16.35 -5.71
CA ARG A 289 31.34 16.38 -7.06
C ARG A 289 32.07 15.08 -7.37
N SER A 290 31.66 14.45 -8.46
CA SER A 290 32.44 13.46 -9.19
C SER A 290 33.84 14.01 -9.50
N ARG A 291 34.88 13.28 -9.11
CA ARG A 291 36.15 13.31 -9.83
C ARG A 291 36.34 11.94 -10.50
N PRO A 292 36.52 11.90 -11.83
CA PRO A 292 37.21 10.79 -12.46
C PRO A 292 38.71 10.89 -12.13
N ASP A 293 39.47 9.88 -12.54
CA ASP A 293 40.94 9.78 -12.52
C ASP A 293 41.49 9.19 -11.21
N THR A 294 42.42 8.23 -11.17
CA THR A 294 43.28 7.56 -12.16
C THR A 294 44.05 6.45 -11.40
N CYS A 295 44.58 5.47 -12.16
CA CYS A 295 45.41 4.31 -11.79
C CYS A 295 44.69 3.10 -11.18
#